data_AF-A0A4V3D4H9-F1
#
_entry.id   AF-A0A4V3D4H9-F1
#
_cell.length_a   1.000
_cell.length_b   1.000
_cell.length_c   1.000
_cell.angle_alpha   90.00
_cell.angle_beta   90.00
_cell.angle_gamma   90.00
#
_symmetry.space_group_name_H-M   'P 1'
#
loop_
_entity.id
_entity.type
_entity.pdbx_description
1 polymer ?
#
loop_
_entity_poly.entity_id
_entity_poly.type
_entity_poly.pdbx_seq_one_letter_code
_entity_poly.pdbx_strand_id
1 'polypeptide(L)'
;MIYNEVPKTHIQHAVSTWLASTHVSIERDAKQVKKGLTLFRQGSVYNARFENGVLFGAVQDVRKLETRIDLDHPEHHECTCGLPYCGHVLALMLYVLSHFESPGERLARWEKEDRSLSPEVKRKGPTVTMDDIDSIQFDEWKQQLSHLALPSDHSLLRAYTLLLESYDGPWALRRLFALAAGLEVISEGEQTERTQETGQLMAELKELSSACLDLQIPPSGREPFAKLVYALFSPYQWLTKVSPELFSVFVSLDQWLYKFAQQTAYSLLEVKATDRLSDHFITTDARIEGMLVNMTMLRKTERWDEAYEWQKATNAMITEQWDSWEDGKLRGVRLRALFQEQKHYAVHTKTMPAFESELVQWLPHSLRMLSSLLIEREHDQRVIELWAFYETDVMQLPEELRHTLQKRSPALLVPLYHQQVARLVAKKNKAAYKKTATVLTQLKELYETTGDEETWVHYFKGFQDRNERLRALLREIEHLKA
;
A
#
# COMPACT_ATOMS: atom_id res chain seq x y z
N MET A 1 -11.99 -41.97 -8.62
CA MET A 1 -12.36 -40.70 -7.95
C MET A 1 -11.07 -40.10 -7.42
N ILE A 2 -10.72 -38.87 -7.81
CA ILE A 2 -9.44 -38.20 -7.48
C ILE A 2 -9.03 -38.31 -6.00
N TYR A 3 -9.99 -38.35 -5.09
CA TYR A 3 -9.75 -38.40 -3.64
C TYR A 3 -9.08 -39.70 -3.15
N ASN A 4 -9.07 -40.76 -3.97
CA ASN A 4 -8.32 -41.98 -3.67
C ASN A 4 -6.83 -41.86 -4.03
N GLU A 5 -6.47 -40.87 -4.84
CA GLU A 5 -5.09 -40.66 -5.34
C GLU A 5 -4.36 -39.57 -4.54
N VAL A 6 -5.10 -38.60 -3.97
CA VAL A 6 -4.51 -37.50 -3.18
C VAL A 6 -4.29 -37.93 -1.72
N PRO A 7 -3.06 -37.87 -1.19
CA PRO A 7 -2.82 -38.16 0.23
C PRO A 7 -3.49 -37.13 1.15
N LYS A 8 -4.26 -37.62 2.13
CA LYS A 8 -4.95 -36.77 3.13
C LYS A 8 -4.00 -35.77 3.81
N THR A 9 -2.83 -36.23 4.25
CA THR A 9 -1.85 -35.38 4.95
C THR A 9 -1.32 -34.27 4.06
N HIS A 10 -1.13 -34.52 2.76
CA HIS A 10 -0.61 -33.53 1.82
C HIS A 10 -1.65 -32.43 1.57
N ILE A 11 -2.91 -32.77 1.31
CA ILE A 11 -3.94 -31.72 1.12
C ILE A 11 -4.23 -30.92 2.40
N GLN A 12 -4.21 -31.57 3.57
CA GLN A 12 -4.34 -30.87 4.85
C GLN A 12 -3.17 -29.93 5.13
N HIS A 13 -1.94 -30.37 4.80
CA HIS A 13 -0.76 -29.52 4.87
C HIS A 13 -0.87 -28.34 3.91
N ALA A 14 -1.27 -28.58 2.65
CA ALA A 14 -1.42 -27.53 1.64
C ALA A 14 -2.40 -26.44 2.07
N VAL A 15 -3.57 -26.81 2.59
CA VAL A 15 -4.55 -25.85 3.11
C VAL A 15 -4.01 -25.09 4.32
N SER A 16 -3.28 -25.76 5.21
CA SER A 16 -2.64 -25.13 6.37
C SER A 16 -1.61 -24.08 5.96
N THR A 17 -0.74 -24.44 5.01
CA THR A 17 0.30 -23.54 4.48
C THR A 17 -0.32 -22.34 3.77
N TRP A 18 -1.35 -22.56 2.95
CA TRP A 18 -2.07 -21.48 2.28
C TRP A 18 -2.66 -20.50 3.29
N LEU A 19 -3.34 -21.00 4.34
CA LEU A 19 -3.99 -20.17 5.35
C LEU A 19 -2.98 -19.41 6.22
N ALA A 20 -1.83 -20.02 6.55
CA ALA A 20 -0.75 -19.38 7.31
C ALA A 20 -0.08 -18.21 6.56
N SER A 21 -0.24 -18.15 5.23
CA SER A 21 0.21 -17.04 4.38
C SER A 21 -0.87 -15.99 4.12
N THR A 22 -1.94 -15.99 4.93
CA THR A 22 -3.04 -15.01 4.89
C THR A 22 -3.43 -14.58 6.30
N HIS A 23 -4.08 -13.41 6.46
CA HIS A 23 -4.51 -12.93 7.77
C HIS A 23 -5.91 -12.28 7.74
N VAL A 24 -6.74 -12.58 8.74
CA VAL A 24 -8.15 -12.17 8.85
C VAL A 24 -8.33 -10.65 8.87
N SER A 25 -7.39 -9.92 9.47
CA SER A 25 -7.45 -8.45 9.52
C SER A 25 -7.09 -7.78 8.18
N ILE A 26 -6.49 -8.50 7.23
CA ILE A 26 -6.16 -7.99 5.91
C ILE A 26 -7.38 -8.16 5.02
N GLU A 27 -7.97 -7.04 4.57
CA GLU A 27 -9.24 -7.04 3.84
C GLU A 27 -9.20 -7.93 2.58
N ARG A 28 -8.10 -7.87 1.81
CA ARG A 28 -7.87 -8.73 0.64
C ARG A 28 -7.95 -10.21 1.00
N ASP A 29 -7.33 -10.61 2.10
CA ASP A 29 -7.18 -12.01 2.49
C ASP A 29 -8.51 -12.59 2.95
N ALA A 30 -9.20 -11.85 3.84
CA ALA A 30 -10.55 -12.18 4.24
C ALA A 30 -11.49 -12.31 3.03
N LYS A 31 -11.35 -11.42 2.03
CA LYS A 31 -12.11 -11.50 0.77
C LYS A 31 -11.77 -12.74 -0.05
N GLN A 32 -10.49 -13.12 -0.19
CA GLN A 32 -10.09 -14.31 -0.95
C GLN A 32 -10.51 -15.61 -0.26
N VAL A 33 -10.39 -15.70 1.07
CA VAL A 33 -10.87 -16.86 1.83
C VAL A 33 -12.38 -17.05 1.67
N LYS A 34 -13.15 -15.97 1.85
CA LYS A 34 -14.60 -15.98 1.65
C LYS A 34 -14.97 -16.35 0.22
N LYS A 35 -14.23 -15.84 -0.77
CA LYS A 35 -14.42 -16.17 -2.19
C LYS A 35 -14.19 -17.67 -2.43
N GLY A 36 -13.10 -18.24 -1.93
CA GLY A 36 -12.80 -19.66 -2.11
C GLY A 36 -13.84 -20.59 -1.51
N LEU A 37 -14.32 -20.29 -0.30
CA LEU A 37 -15.42 -21.03 0.32
C LEU A 37 -16.72 -20.92 -0.50
N THR A 38 -17.00 -19.75 -1.05
CA THR A 38 -18.21 -19.51 -1.87
C THR A 38 -18.16 -20.31 -3.17
N LEU A 39 -17.05 -20.25 -3.90
CA LEU A 39 -16.84 -20.99 -5.15
C LEU A 39 -16.92 -22.51 -4.93
N PHE A 40 -16.34 -23.01 -3.84
CA PHE A 40 -16.46 -24.42 -3.44
C PHE A 40 -17.93 -24.80 -3.20
N ARG A 41 -18.66 -24.02 -2.39
CA ARG A 41 -20.08 -24.31 -2.06
C ARG A 41 -21.01 -24.26 -3.27
N GLN A 42 -20.68 -23.43 -4.26
CA GLN A 42 -21.42 -23.33 -5.51
C GLN A 42 -21.15 -24.50 -6.47
N GLY A 43 -20.21 -25.40 -6.15
CA GLY A 43 -19.83 -26.49 -7.04
C GLY A 43 -19.06 -26.00 -8.27
N SER A 44 -18.39 -24.84 -8.19
CA SER A 44 -17.71 -24.22 -9.33
C SER A 44 -16.37 -24.87 -9.70
N VAL A 45 -16.00 -25.99 -9.07
CA VAL A 45 -14.74 -26.70 -9.33
C VAL A 45 -15.00 -27.91 -10.23
N TYR A 46 -14.28 -27.97 -11.35
CA TYR A 46 -14.44 -28.97 -12.41
C TYR A 46 -13.10 -29.60 -12.77
N ASN A 47 -13.15 -30.79 -13.36
CA ASN A 47 -12.00 -31.48 -13.94
C ASN A 47 -10.79 -31.58 -12.99
N ALA A 48 -11.06 -31.77 -11.69
CA ALA A 48 -10.00 -31.97 -10.73
C ALA A 48 -9.24 -33.26 -11.06
N ARG A 49 -7.91 -33.20 -11.17
CA ARG A 49 -7.03 -34.35 -11.39
C ARG A 49 -5.74 -34.22 -10.58
N PHE A 50 -5.15 -35.35 -10.20
CA PHE A 50 -3.92 -35.38 -9.41
C PHE A 50 -2.88 -36.25 -10.11
N GLU A 51 -1.75 -35.65 -10.49
CA GLU A 51 -0.70 -36.31 -11.26
C GLU A 51 0.66 -35.85 -10.76
N ASN A 52 1.58 -36.78 -10.48
CA ASN A 52 2.97 -36.50 -10.07
C ASN A 52 3.11 -35.50 -8.91
N GLY A 53 2.31 -35.63 -7.85
CA GLY A 53 2.35 -34.71 -6.69
C GLY A 53 1.62 -33.39 -6.92
N VAL A 54 1.11 -33.14 -8.12
CA VAL A 54 0.46 -31.88 -8.51
C VAL A 54 -1.05 -32.06 -8.67
N LEU A 55 -1.81 -31.20 -8.00
CA LEU A 55 -3.26 -31.10 -8.10
C LEU A 55 -3.65 -30.03 -9.14
N PHE A 56 -4.47 -30.41 -10.11
CA PHE A 56 -5.01 -29.52 -11.13
C PHE A 56 -6.53 -29.43 -11.01
N GLY A 57 -7.11 -28.32 -11.46
CA GLY A 57 -8.55 -28.18 -11.62
C GLY A 57 -8.96 -26.87 -12.27
N ALA A 58 -10.15 -26.84 -12.85
CA ALA A 58 -10.76 -25.65 -13.40
C ALA A 58 -11.80 -25.08 -12.42
N VAL A 59 -11.79 -23.76 -12.22
CA VAL A 59 -12.74 -23.06 -11.33
C VAL A 59 -13.52 -22.05 -12.15
N GLN A 60 -14.84 -22.17 -12.18
CA GLN A 60 -15.73 -21.21 -12.84
C GLN A 60 -16.01 -20.01 -11.93
N ASP A 61 -15.65 -18.82 -12.41
CA ASP A 61 -15.98 -17.52 -11.81
C ASP A 61 -16.55 -16.61 -12.91
N VAL A 62 -16.19 -15.32 -12.94
CA VAL A 62 -16.43 -14.41 -14.09
C VAL A 62 -15.97 -15.04 -15.40
N ARG A 63 -14.82 -15.72 -15.39
CA ARG A 63 -14.34 -16.59 -16.48
C ARG A 63 -13.91 -17.95 -15.92
N LYS A 64 -13.67 -18.91 -16.81
CA LYS A 64 -13.07 -20.19 -16.45
C LYS A 64 -11.59 -19.96 -16.10
N LEU A 65 -11.18 -20.43 -14.92
CA LEU A 65 -9.82 -20.25 -14.43
C LEU A 65 -9.17 -21.60 -14.15
N GLU A 66 -8.00 -21.82 -14.72
CA GLU A 66 -7.24 -23.05 -14.49
C GLU A 66 -6.36 -22.84 -13.25
N THR A 67 -6.29 -23.87 -12.40
CA THR A 67 -5.55 -23.85 -11.12
C THR A 67 -4.65 -25.06 -11.01
N ARG A 68 -3.48 -24.86 -10.41
CA ARG A 68 -2.44 -25.87 -10.22
C ARG A 68 -1.78 -25.69 -8.85
N ILE A 69 -1.55 -26.77 -8.12
CA ILE A 69 -0.92 -26.76 -6.81
C ILE A 69 0.04 -27.94 -6.71
N ASP A 70 1.31 -27.71 -6.39
CA ASP A 70 2.21 -28.77 -5.94
C ASP A 70 1.88 -29.09 -4.47
N LEU A 71 1.43 -30.32 -4.18
CA LEU A 71 1.06 -30.69 -2.82
C LEU A 71 2.28 -31.00 -1.92
N ASP A 72 3.44 -31.27 -2.51
CA ASP A 72 4.69 -31.45 -1.77
C ASP A 72 5.34 -30.09 -1.44
N HIS A 73 5.06 -29.08 -2.28
CA HIS A 73 5.46 -27.69 -2.08
C HIS A 73 4.28 -26.72 -2.24
N PRO A 74 3.33 -26.67 -1.27
CA PRO A 74 2.07 -25.92 -1.41
C PRO A 74 2.22 -24.39 -1.48
N GLU A 75 3.39 -23.85 -1.13
CA GLU A 75 3.74 -22.47 -1.47
C GLU A 75 3.78 -22.22 -2.98
N HIS A 76 3.98 -23.26 -3.79
CA HIS A 76 3.98 -23.24 -5.24
C HIS A 76 2.60 -23.64 -5.74
N HIS A 77 1.72 -22.65 -5.75
CA HIS A 77 0.40 -22.77 -6.36
C HIS A 77 0.17 -21.63 -7.33
N GLU A 78 -0.67 -21.90 -8.30
CA GLU A 78 -0.82 -21.03 -9.42
C GLU A 78 -2.26 -21.04 -9.96
N CYS A 79 -2.70 -19.90 -10.47
CA CYS A 79 -4.02 -19.74 -11.07
C CYS A 79 -3.95 -18.77 -12.23
N THR A 80 -4.77 -18.98 -13.26
CA THR A 80 -4.88 -18.07 -14.40
C THR A 80 -5.55 -16.73 -14.06
N CYS A 81 -6.00 -16.53 -12.81
CA CYS A 81 -6.37 -15.21 -12.32
C CYS A 81 -5.16 -14.36 -11.92
N GLY A 82 -3.95 -14.94 -11.86
CA GLY A 82 -2.69 -14.26 -11.56
C GLY A 82 -2.49 -13.84 -10.09
N LEU A 83 -3.54 -13.86 -9.25
CA LEU A 83 -3.43 -13.49 -7.85
C LEU A 83 -2.77 -14.62 -7.02
N PRO A 84 -1.69 -14.32 -6.26
CA PRO A 84 -1.16 -15.27 -5.29
C PRO A 84 -2.16 -15.41 -4.13
N TYR A 85 -2.26 -16.63 -3.60
CA TYR A 85 -3.23 -16.98 -2.57
C TYR A 85 -4.66 -16.53 -2.94
N CYS A 86 -5.10 -16.84 -4.17
CA CYS A 86 -6.44 -16.51 -4.63
C CYS A 86 -7.50 -17.49 -4.11
N GLY A 87 -8.75 -17.03 -4.07
CA GLY A 87 -9.89 -17.86 -3.71
C GLY A 87 -10.10 -19.06 -4.64
N HIS A 88 -9.64 -19.02 -5.90
CA HIS A 88 -9.80 -20.14 -6.83
C HIS A 88 -8.92 -21.34 -6.46
N VAL A 89 -7.65 -21.09 -6.15
CA VAL A 89 -6.73 -22.10 -5.64
C VAL A 89 -7.28 -22.72 -4.35
N LEU A 90 -7.74 -21.85 -3.43
CA LEU A 90 -8.37 -22.33 -2.21
C LEU A 90 -9.61 -23.18 -2.52
N ALA A 91 -10.47 -22.78 -3.45
CA ALA A 91 -11.66 -23.55 -3.82
C ALA A 91 -11.31 -24.97 -4.30
N LEU A 92 -10.27 -25.13 -5.13
CA LEU A 92 -9.77 -26.43 -5.54
C LEU A 92 -9.25 -27.25 -4.35
N MET A 93 -8.48 -26.64 -3.46
CA MET A 93 -8.01 -27.31 -2.24
C MET A 93 -9.18 -27.76 -1.35
N LEU A 94 -10.17 -26.88 -1.13
CA LEU A 94 -11.35 -27.19 -0.32
C LEU A 94 -12.23 -28.28 -0.97
N TYR A 95 -12.30 -28.31 -2.29
CA TYR A 95 -12.99 -29.37 -3.03
C TYR A 95 -12.41 -30.75 -2.71
N VAL A 96 -11.08 -30.89 -2.74
CA VAL A 96 -10.41 -32.15 -2.36
C VAL A 96 -10.47 -32.39 -0.85
N LEU A 97 -10.27 -31.35 -0.04
CA LEU A 97 -10.31 -31.42 1.42
C LEU A 97 -11.66 -31.92 1.95
N SER A 98 -12.76 -31.57 1.27
CA SER A 98 -14.13 -31.91 1.66
C SER A 98 -14.38 -33.41 1.85
N HIS A 99 -13.56 -34.27 1.25
CA HIS A 99 -13.61 -35.71 1.44
C HIS A 99 -13.03 -36.18 2.77
N PHE A 100 -12.20 -35.35 3.42
CA PHE A 100 -11.45 -35.71 4.63
C PHE A 100 -11.87 -34.93 5.86
N GLU A 101 -12.25 -33.66 5.70
CA GLU A 101 -12.76 -32.80 6.78
C GLU A 101 -13.69 -31.70 6.23
N SER A 102 -14.50 -31.10 7.11
CA SER A 102 -15.44 -30.03 6.73
C SER A 102 -14.68 -28.74 6.37
N PRO A 103 -14.75 -28.25 5.11
CA PRO A 103 -14.11 -26.99 4.70
C PRO A 103 -14.59 -25.78 5.51
N GLY A 104 -15.88 -25.75 5.86
CA GLY A 104 -16.45 -24.65 6.65
C GLY A 104 -15.91 -24.60 8.07
N GLU A 105 -15.83 -25.74 8.75
CA GLU A 105 -15.26 -25.83 10.10
C GLU A 105 -13.76 -25.54 10.10
N ARG A 106 -13.04 -26.00 9.06
CA ARG A 106 -11.62 -25.73 8.88
C ARG A 106 -11.34 -24.22 8.82
N LEU A 107 -12.09 -23.49 7.99
CA LEU A 107 -11.92 -22.05 7.85
C LEU A 107 -12.39 -21.27 9.10
N ALA A 108 -13.48 -21.70 9.75
CA ALA A 108 -13.93 -21.08 11.00
C ALA A 108 -12.90 -21.23 12.13
N ARG A 109 -12.20 -22.36 12.18
CA ARG A 109 -11.11 -22.60 13.14
C ARG A 109 -9.92 -21.68 12.87
N TRP A 110 -9.48 -21.61 11.62
CA TRP A 110 -8.45 -20.67 11.19
C TRP A 110 -8.81 -19.23 11.58
N GLU A 111 -10.04 -18.78 11.29
CA GLU A 111 -10.44 -17.41 11.59
C GLU A 111 -10.37 -17.09 13.10
N LYS A 112 -10.68 -18.06 13.95
CA LYS A 112 -10.59 -17.91 15.41
C LYS A 112 -9.15 -17.88 15.91
N GLU A 113 -8.29 -18.76 15.38
CA GLU A 113 -6.88 -18.87 15.75
C GLU A 113 -6.10 -17.63 15.28
N ASP A 114 -6.32 -17.22 14.04
CA ASP A 114 -5.59 -16.12 13.39
C ASP A 114 -5.88 -14.75 14.02
N ARG A 115 -7.10 -14.50 14.52
CA ARG A 115 -7.46 -13.26 15.25
C ARG A 115 -6.60 -12.98 16.49
N SER A 116 -5.90 -13.99 17.01
CA SER A 116 -5.00 -13.85 18.15
C SER A 116 -3.54 -13.60 17.77
N LEU A 117 -3.21 -13.66 16.47
CA LEU A 117 -1.87 -13.51 15.94
C LEU A 117 -1.58 -12.07 15.49
N SER A 118 -0.29 -11.78 15.30
CA SER A 118 0.15 -10.53 14.68
C SER A 118 -0.09 -10.58 13.16
N PRO A 119 -0.48 -9.46 12.52
CA PRO A 119 -0.70 -9.39 11.07
C PRO A 119 0.56 -9.52 10.20
N GLU A 120 1.70 -9.96 10.75
CA GLU A 120 2.92 -10.19 9.99
C GLU A 120 2.80 -11.44 9.12
N VAL A 121 2.40 -11.26 7.86
CA VAL A 121 2.22 -12.33 6.89
C VAL A 121 3.44 -12.47 5.98
N LYS A 122 4.06 -13.66 5.96
CA LYS A 122 5.09 -14.00 4.97
C LYS A 122 4.47 -14.78 3.82
N ARG A 123 4.33 -14.14 2.66
CA ARG A 123 3.93 -14.79 1.41
C ARG A 123 5.17 -15.15 0.62
N LYS A 124 5.31 -16.42 0.24
CA LYS A 124 6.21 -16.80 -0.85
C LYS A 124 5.44 -16.63 -2.16
N GLY A 125 5.93 -15.75 -3.04
CA GLY A 125 5.42 -15.66 -4.41
C GLY A 125 6.05 -16.72 -5.31
N PRO A 126 5.52 -16.96 -6.52
CA PRO A 126 6.03 -18.01 -7.39
C PRO A 126 7.43 -17.70 -7.90
N THR A 127 8.25 -18.74 -8.03
CA THR A 127 9.64 -18.66 -8.48
C THR A 127 9.72 -18.80 -9.99
N VAL A 128 10.42 -17.86 -10.64
CA VAL A 128 10.78 -17.95 -12.06
C VAL A 128 12.17 -18.60 -12.14
N THR A 129 12.29 -19.72 -12.84
CA THR A 129 13.56 -20.41 -13.06
C THR A 129 14.33 -19.81 -14.25
N MET A 130 15.61 -20.17 -14.42
CA MET A 130 16.35 -19.77 -15.63
C MET A 130 15.78 -20.43 -16.87
N ASP A 131 15.37 -21.70 -16.78
CA ASP A 131 14.72 -22.41 -17.89
C ASP A 131 13.43 -21.71 -18.31
N ASP A 132 12.64 -21.20 -17.35
CA ASP A 132 11.46 -20.41 -17.67
C ASP A 132 11.82 -19.15 -18.46
N ILE A 133 12.91 -18.47 -18.12
CA ILE A 133 13.39 -17.25 -18.80
C ILE A 133 13.93 -17.56 -20.20
N ASP A 134 14.71 -18.63 -20.33
CA ASP A 134 15.36 -19.03 -21.57
C ASP A 134 14.36 -19.67 -22.57
N SER A 135 13.29 -20.27 -22.06
CA SER A 135 12.20 -20.80 -22.89
C SER A 135 11.36 -19.71 -23.58
N ILE A 136 11.54 -18.44 -23.20
CA ILE A 136 10.74 -17.34 -23.75
C ILE A 136 11.24 -16.97 -25.13
N GLN A 137 10.46 -17.32 -26.15
CA GLN A 137 10.63 -16.78 -27.49
C GLN A 137 9.77 -15.52 -27.64
N PHE A 138 10.41 -14.36 -27.49
CA PHE A 138 9.72 -13.07 -27.48
C PHE A 138 8.94 -12.77 -28.77
N ASP A 139 9.47 -13.21 -29.92
CA ASP A 139 8.79 -13.04 -31.20
C ASP A 139 7.50 -13.89 -31.28
N GLU A 140 7.47 -15.06 -30.64
CA GLU A 140 6.26 -15.90 -30.54
C GLU A 140 5.21 -15.24 -29.64
N TRP A 141 5.61 -14.65 -28.51
CA TRP A 141 4.67 -13.92 -27.64
C TRP A 141 4.07 -12.70 -28.35
N LYS A 142 4.88 -11.93 -29.08
CA LYS A 142 4.41 -10.81 -29.88
C LYS A 142 3.47 -11.26 -30.99
N GLN A 143 3.81 -12.33 -31.68
CA GLN A 143 2.93 -12.96 -32.67
C GLN A 143 1.62 -13.41 -32.03
N GLN A 144 1.63 -14.08 -30.87
CA GLN A 144 0.41 -14.48 -30.16
C GLN A 144 -0.47 -13.29 -29.77
N LEU A 145 0.15 -12.19 -29.29
CA LEU A 145 -0.56 -10.96 -28.93
C LEU A 145 -1.17 -10.26 -30.17
N SER A 146 -0.48 -10.30 -31.32
CA SER A 146 -0.90 -9.62 -32.56
C SER A 146 -1.76 -10.48 -33.51
N HIS A 147 -1.74 -11.81 -33.40
CA HIS A 147 -2.44 -12.71 -34.33
C HIS A 147 -3.95 -12.81 -34.07
N LEU A 148 -4.40 -12.45 -32.88
CA LEU A 148 -5.82 -12.29 -32.60
C LEU A 148 -6.25 -10.93 -33.16
N ALA A 149 -6.46 -10.85 -34.47
CA ALA A 149 -7.25 -9.79 -35.08
C ALA A 149 -8.60 -9.80 -34.37
N LEU A 150 -8.77 -8.94 -33.37
CA LEU A 150 -9.93 -8.94 -32.51
C LEU A 150 -11.15 -8.71 -33.41
N PRO A 151 -12.04 -9.71 -33.57
CA PRO A 151 -13.23 -9.49 -34.37
C PRO A 151 -14.00 -8.33 -33.72
N SER A 152 -14.42 -7.37 -34.54
CA SER A 152 -15.19 -6.18 -34.12
C SER A 152 -16.44 -6.49 -33.28
N ASP A 153 -16.85 -7.77 -33.26
CA ASP A 153 -18.08 -8.27 -32.64
C ASP A 153 -17.84 -8.92 -31.26
N HIS A 154 -16.60 -8.99 -30.77
CA HIS A 154 -16.30 -9.53 -29.45
C HIS A 154 -16.24 -8.46 -28.37
N SER A 155 -16.83 -8.76 -27.21
CA SER A 155 -16.68 -7.91 -26.03
C SER A 155 -15.22 -7.91 -25.57
N LEU A 156 -14.79 -6.82 -24.93
CA LEU A 156 -13.40 -6.61 -24.53
C LEU A 156 -12.89 -7.73 -23.61
N LEU A 157 -13.76 -8.21 -22.72
CA LEU A 157 -13.44 -9.32 -21.82
C LEU A 157 -13.34 -10.67 -22.56
N ARG A 158 -14.08 -10.84 -23.65
CA ARG A 158 -13.98 -12.05 -24.48
C ARG A 158 -12.67 -12.08 -25.26
N ALA A 159 -12.30 -10.96 -25.88
CA ALA A 159 -11.00 -10.76 -26.52
C ALA A 159 -9.85 -11.09 -25.57
N TYR A 160 -9.89 -10.50 -24.37
CA TYR A 160 -8.91 -10.78 -23.33
C TYR A 160 -8.85 -12.26 -22.94
N THR A 161 -10.01 -12.91 -22.76
CA THR A 161 -10.05 -14.34 -22.41
C THR A 161 -9.43 -15.22 -23.49
N LEU A 162 -9.66 -14.93 -24.77
CA LEU A 162 -9.11 -15.71 -25.89
C LEU A 162 -7.57 -15.63 -25.93
N LEU A 163 -7.00 -14.44 -25.71
CA LEU A 163 -5.54 -14.28 -25.58
C LEU A 163 -5.00 -15.08 -24.41
N LEU A 164 -5.67 -15.06 -23.25
CA LEU A 164 -5.25 -15.85 -22.10
C LEU A 164 -5.30 -17.35 -22.35
N GLU A 165 -6.25 -17.82 -23.17
CA GLU A 165 -6.40 -19.22 -23.56
C GLU A 165 -5.31 -19.68 -24.56
N SER A 166 -4.76 -18.78 -25.37
CA SER A 166 -3.68 -19.10 -26.31
C SER A 166 -2.30 -19.19 -25.67
N TYR A 167 -2.14 -18.78 -24.40
CA TYR A 167 -0.86 -18.84 -23.71
C TYR A 167 -0.42 -20.29 -23.43
N ASP A 168 0.72 -20.66 -24.01
CA ASP A 168 1.35 -21.99 -23.92
C ASP A 168 2.73 -21.98 -23.24
N GLY A 169 3.17 -20.82 -22.72
CA GLY A 169 4.45 -20.65 -22.03
C GLY A 169 4.48 -21.09 -20.55
N PRO A 170 5.60 -20.83 -19.85
CA PRO A 170 5.77 -21.18 -18.45
C PRO A 170 4.74 -20.54 -17.53
N TRP A 171 4.17 -21.32 -16.63
CA TRP A 171 3.06 -20.83 -15.81
C TRP A 171 3.44 -19.65 -14.91
N ALA A 172 4.66 -19.64 -14.36
CA ALA A 172 5.15 -18.53 -13.53
C ALA A 172 5.04 -17.17 -14.24
N LEU A 173 5.16 -17.17 -15.57
CA LEU A 173 5.14 -16.01 -16.46
C LEU A 173 3.76 -15.69 -17.03
N ARG A 174 2.78 -16.58 -16.87
CA ARG A 174 1.40 -16.38 -17.37
C ARG A 174 0.78 -15.07 -16.90
N ARG A 175 1.10 -14.62 -15.68
CA ARG A 175 0.62 -13.33 -15.16
C ARG A 175 1.21 -12.12 -15.91
N LEU A 176 2.47 -12.24 -16.35
CA LEU A 176 3.16 -11.20 -17.09
C LEU A 176 2.55 -11.09 -18.49
N PHE A 177 2.31 -12.24 -19.11
CA PHE A 177 1.56 -12.35 -20.35
C PHE A 177 0.13 -11.81 -20.20
N ALA A 178 -0.58 -12.17 -19.12
CA ALA A 178 -1.94 -11.71 -18.86
C ALA A 178 -2.03 -10.18 -18.70
N LEU A 179 -0.99 -9.56 -18.12
CA LEU A 179 -0.91 -8.11 -18.04
C LEU A 179 -0.68 -7.49 -19.43
N ALA A 180 0.23 -8.05 -20.22
CA ALA A 180 0.51 -7.58 -21.59
C ALA A 180 -0.70 -7.75 -22.52
N ALA A 181 -1.37 -8.90 -22.47
CA ALA A 181 -2.60 -9.17 -23.23
C ALA A 181 -3.72 -8.18 -22.91
N GLY A 182 -3.85 -7.78 -21.64
CA GLY A 182 -4.84 -6.77 -21.28
C GLY A 182 -4.50 -5.38 -21.80
N LEU A 183 -3.22 -5.02 -21.84
CA LEU A 183 -2.76 -3.76 -22.45
C LEU A 183 -2.97 -3.76 -23.96
N GLU A 184 -2.69 -4.89 -24.64
CA GLU A 184 -2.94 -5.07 -26.08
C GLU A 184 -4.41 -4.87 -26.43
N VAL A 185 -5.31 -5.53 -25.70
CA VAL A 185 -6.76 -5.42 -25.92
C VAL A 185 -7.23 -3.97 -25.74
N ILE A 186 -6.70 -3.26 -24.74
CA ILE A 186 -7.03 -1.84 -24.53
C ILE A 186 -6.43 -0.96 -25.63
N SER A 187 -5.23 -1.27 -26.14
CA SER A 187 -4.61 -0.49 -27.20
C SER A 187 -5.26 -0.68 -28.57
N GLU A 188 -5.68 -1.89 -28.93
CA GLU A 188 -6.32 -2.16 -30.22
C GLU A 188 -7.78 -1.66 -30.27
N GLY A 189 -8.49 -1.69 -29.14
CA GLY A 189 -9.93 -1.44 -29.14
C GLY A 189 -10.37 -0.01 -29.43
N GLU A 190 -9.47 0.98 -29.57
CA GLU A 190 -9.78 2.43 -29.45
C GLU A 190 -10.56 2.79 -28.15
N GLN A 191 -10.69 1.86 -27.20
CA GLN A 191 -11.59 1.92 -26.04
C GLN A 191 -10.85 2.41 -24.81
N THR A 192 -10.41 3.67 -24.86
CA THR A 192 -9.99 4.41 -23.65
C THR A 192 -11.17 5.04 -22.91
N GLU A 193 -12.35 5.05 -23.52
CA GLU A 193 -13.59 5.47 -22.88
C GLU A 193 -14.00 4.49 -21.76
N ARG A 194 -14.50 5.05 -20.65
CA ARG A 194 -14.91 4.29 -19.45
C ARG A 194 -16.21 3.51 -19.70
N THR A 195 -16.12 2.39 -20.42
CA THR A 195 -17.17 1.37 -20.39
C THR A 195 -17.07 0.54 -19.10
N GLN A 196 -18.14 -0.19 -18.76
CA GLN A 196 -18.13 -1.10 -17.61
C GLN A 196 -17.07 -2.22 -17.79
N GLU A 197 -16.90 -2.73 -19.01
CA GLU A 197 -15.90 -3.77 -19.31
C GLU A 197 -14.47 -3.23 -19.23
N THR A 198 -14.21 -2.05 -19.79
CA THR A 198 -12.91 -1.37 -19.69
C THR A 198 -12.53 -1.13 -18.23
N GLY A 199 -13.49 -0.67 -17.41
CA GLY A 199 -13.28 -0.48 -15.97
C GLY A 199 -12.98 -1.78 -15.22
N GLN A 200 -13.63 -2.89 -15.59
CA GLN A 200 -13.34 -4.21 -15.02
C GLN A 200 -11.95 -4.70 -15.38
N LEU A 201 -11.56 -4.60 -16.66
CA LEU A 201 -10.23 -5.01 -17.10
C LEU A 201 -9.14 -4.15 -16.45
N MET A 202 -9.30 -2.81 -16.41
CA MET A 202 -8.33 -1.92 -15.76
C MET A 202 -8.13 -2.26 -14.27
N ALA A 203 -9.20 -2.62 -13.56
CA ALA A 203 -9.10 -3.08 -12.17
C ALA A 203 -8.33 -4.40 -12.07
N GLU A 204 -8.56 -5.35 -12.99
CA GLU A 204 -7.79 -6.60 -13.07
C GLU A 204 -6.30 -6.34 -13.35
N LEU A 205 -5.97 -5.45 -14.29
CA LEU A 205 -4.58 -5.11 -14.63
C LEU A 205 -3.83 -4.46 -13.47
N LYS A 206 -4.50 -3.62 -12.68
CA LYS A 206 -3.92 -3.02 -11.47
C LYS A 206 -3.57 -4.07 -10.40
N GLU A 207 -4.45 -5.05 -10.22
CA GLU A 207 -4.21 -6.17 -9.31
C GLU A 207 -3.10 -7.09 -9.83
N LEU A 208 -3.09 -7.38 -11.14
CA LEU A 208 -2.04 -8.17 -11.80
C LEU A 208 -0.67 -7.50 -11.72
N SER A 209 -0.59 -6.18 -11.95
CA SER A 209 0.68 -5.44 -11.86
C SER A 209 1.25 -5.48 -10.44
N SER A 210 0.37 -5.42 -9.43
CA SER A 210 0.75 -5.60 -8.03
C SER A 210 1.21 -7.02 -7.75
N ALA A 211 0.56 -8.04 -8.32
CA ALA A 211 0.94 -9.44 -8.18
C ALA A 211 2.24 -9.82 -8.91
N CYS A 212 2.66 -9.04 -9.93
CA CYS A 212 3.97 -9.19 -10.57
C CYS A 212 5.12 -8.84 -9.61
N LEU A 213 4.92 -7.94 -8.64
CA LEU A 213 5.94 -7.57 -7.65
C LEU A 213 6.38 -8.76 -6.77
N ASP A 214 5.52 -9.77 -6.63
CA ASP A 214 5.76 -10.97 -5.82
C ASP A 214 6.56 -12.06 -6.56
N LEU A 215 6.88 -11.87 -7.85
CA LEU A 215 7.70 -12.81 -8.62
C LEU A 215 9.12 -12.93 -8.03
N GLN A 216 9.53 -14.16 -7.70
CA GLN A 216 10.87 -14.43 -7.20
C GLN A 216 11.80 -14.81 -8.35
N ILE A 217 12.80 -13.97 -8.61
CA ILE A 217 13.72 -14.14 -9.74
C ILE A 217 15.15 -14.33 -9.23
N PRO A 218 15.84 -15.42 -9.66
CA PRO A 218 17.21 -15.69 -9.25
C PRO A 218 18.14 -14.54 -9.70
N PRO A 219 19.21 -14.21 -8.94
CA PRO A 219 20.13 -13.13 -9.30
C PRO A 219 20.66 -13.20 -10.73
N SER A 220 20.95 -14.40 -11.25
CA SER A 220 21.42 -14.63 -12.62
C SER A 220 20.40 -14.29 -13.70
N GLY A 221 19.11 -14.37 -13.40
CA GLY A 221 18.02 -14.14 -14.35
C GLY A 221 17.48 -12.71 -14.36
N ARG A 222 17.90 -11.85 -13.42
CA ARG A 222 17.32 -10.51 -13.23
C ARG A 222 17.46 -9.62 -14.45
N GLU A 223 18.64 -9.57 -15.05
CA GLU A 223 18.93 -8.71 -16.20
C GLU A 223 18.24 -9.19 -17.49
N PRO A 224 18.33 -10.48 -17.90
CA PRO A 224 17.56 -10.99 -19.04
C PRO A 224 16.06 -10.78 -18.86
N PHE A 225 15.56 -11.01 -17.65
CA PHE A 225 14.16 -10.82 -17.34
C PHE A 225 13.73 -9.34 -17.35
N ALA A 226 14.57 -8.42 -16.86
CA ALA A 226 14.30 -6.98 -16.97
C ALA A 226 14.20 -6.53 -18.44
N LYS A 227 15.07 -7.05 -19.31
CA LYS A 227 15.00 -6.82 -20.77
C LYS A 227 13.70 -7.31 -21.37
N LEU A 228 13.27 -8.52 -20.99
CA LEU A 228 11.99 -9.08 -21.42
C LEU A 228 10.83 -8.16 -21.04
N VAL A 229 10.74 -7.79 -19.77
CA VAL A 229 9.67 -6.93 -19.25
C VAL A 229 9.68 -5.59 -19.98
N TYR A 230 10.84 -4.96 -20.15
CA TYR A 230 10.94 -3.71 -20.91
C TYR A 230 10.44 -3.87 -22.35
N ALA A 231 10.87 -4.92 -23.06
CA ALA A 231 10.49 -5.16 -24.43
C ALA A 231 8.98 -5.45 -24.58
N LEU A 232 8.38 -6.12 -23.59
CA LEU A 232 6.95 -6.46 -23.57
C LEU A 232 6.06 -5.24 -23.32
N PHE A 233 6.47 -4.33 -22.44
CA PHE A 233 5.62 -3.21 -22.02
C PHE A 233 5.95 -1.87 -22.68
N SER A 234 7.14 -1.70 -23.26
CA SER A 234 7.52 -0.45 -23.94
C SER A 234 6.57 -0.03 -25.07
N PRO A 235 5.98 -0.93 -25.89
CA PRO A 235 5.04 -0.53 -26.94
C PRO A 235 3.77 0.15 -26.41
N TYR A 236 3.35 -0.16 -25.18
CA TYR A 236 2.14 0.40 -24.58
C TYR A 236 2.40 1.60 -23.65
N GLN A 237 3.62 2.13 -23.62
CA GLN A 237 3.98 3.29 -22.78
C GLN A 237 3.07 4.50 -23.04
N TRP A 238 2.58 4.68 -24.26
CA TRP A 238 1.66 5.77 -24.59
C TRP A 238 0.34 5.71 -23.78
N LEU A 239 -0.09 4.52 -23.32
CA LEU A 239 -1.29 4.33 -22.50
C LEU A 239 -1.21 5.10 -21.18
N THR A 240 0.00 5.33 -20.67
CA THR A 240 0.24 6.13 -19.45
C THR A 240 -0.22 7.59 -19.58
N LYS A 241 -0.34 8.10 -20.82
CA LYS A 241 -0.78 9.47 -21.11
C LYS A 241 -2.29 9.60 -21.28
N VAL A 242 -3.00 8.49 -21.50
CA VAL A 242 -4.45 8.48 -21.79
C VAL A 242 -5.28 7.91 -20.63
N SER A 243 -4.74 7.02 -19.79
CA SER A 243 -5.47 6.45 -18.65
C SER A 243 -4.73 6.61 -17.30
N PRO A 244 -5.38 7.21 -16.27
CA PRO A 244 -4.89 7.25 -14.89
C PRO A 244 -4.58 5.87 -14.32
N GLU A 245 -5.47 4.92 -14.56
CA GLU A 245 -5.41 3.58 -14.00
C GLU A 245 -4.21 2.83 -14.59
N LEU A 246 -4.00 2.94 -15.91
CA LEU A 246 -2.85 2.35 -16.58
C LEU A 246 -1.52 3.03 -16.21
N PHE A 247 -1.52 4.34 -15.94
CA PHE A 247 -0.34 4.99 -15.36
C PHE A 247 0.10 4.30 -14.06
N SER A 248 -0.83 3.95 -13.17
CA SER A 248 -0.50 3.24 -11.92
C SER A 248 0.05 1.82 -12.15
N VAL A 249 -0.43 1.13 -13.20
CA VAL A 249 0.10 -0.17 -13.63
C VAL A 249 1.56 -0.04 -14.05
N PHE A 250 1.86 0.91 -14.93
CA PHE A 250 3.22 1.17 -15.40
C PHE A 250 4.16 1.61 -14.30
N VAL A 251 3.67 2.41 -13.35
CA VAL A 251 4.43 2.79 -12.16
C VAL A 251 4.83 1.56 -11.32
N SER A 252 3.91 0.62 -11.13
CA SER A 252 4.19 -0.61 -10.39
C SER A 252 5.24 -1.48 -11.10
N LEU A 253 5.13 -1.59 -12.43
CA LEU A 253 6.10 -2.32 -13.26
C LEU A 253 7.48 -1.66 -13.28
N ASP A 254 7.53 -0.34 -13.30
CA ASP A 254 8.79 0.41 -13.33
C ASP A 254 9.52 0.34 -11.99
N GLN A 255 8.80 0.46 -10.86
CA GLN A 255 9.36 0.18 -9.53
C GLN A 255 9.96 -1.22 -9.43
N TRP A 256 9.26 -2.19 -10.00
CA TRP A 256 9.69 -3.58 -10.02
C TRP A 256 10.97 -3.74 -10.83
N LEU A 257 11.01 -3.25 -12.07
CA LEU A 257 12.22 -3.22 -12.90
C LEU A 257 13.40 -2.61 -12.16
N TYR A 258 13.19 -1.44 -11.53
CA TYR A 258 14.22 -0.76 -10.76
C TYR A 258 14.80 -1.62 -9.62
N LYS A 259 13.95 -2.37 -8.89
CA LYS A 259 14.38 -3.25 -7.78
C LYS A 259 15.32 -4.35 -8.26
N PHE A 260 15.09 -4.91 -9.44
CA PHE A 260 15.85 -6.06 -9.95
C PHE A 260 17.13 -5.68 -10.66
N ALA A 261 17.14 -4.50 -11.26
CA ALA A 261 18.08 -4.17 -12.30
C ALA A 261 19.17 -3.17 -11.86
N GLN A 262 19.26 -2.86 -10.55
CA GLN A 262 20.33 -2.09 -9.88
C GLN A 262 21.14 -1.19 -10.84
N GLN A 263 20.58 -0.06 -11.27
CA GLN A 263 21.14 0.91 -12.25
C GLN A 263 20.91 0.61 -13.75
N THR A 264 19.77 0.04 -14.18
CA THR A 264 19.50 -0.14 -15.63
C THR A 264 18.96 1.08 -16.36
N ALA A 265 19.22 1.10 -17.67
CA ALA A 265 18.66 1.98 -18.70
C ALA A 265 17.19 1.69 -19.09
N TYR A 266 16.52 0.72 -18.43
CA TYR A 266 15.16 0.30 -18.76
C TYR A 266 14.14 1.01 -17.88
N SER A 267 13.51 2.06 -18.41
CA SER A 267 12.44 2.83 -17.78
C SER A 267 11.16 2.66 -18.59
N LEU A 268 10.12 2.07 -17.99
CA LEU A 268 8.77 2.00 -18.57
C LEU A 268 7.99 3.31 -18.38
N LEU A 269 8.51 4.23 -17.57
CA LEU A 269 7.99 5.58 -17.44
C LEU A 269 8.82 6.56 -18.26
N GLU A 270 8.40 6.85 -19.50
CA GLU A 270 8.87 7.99 -20.31
C GLU A 270 7.85 9.14 -20.30
N VAL A 271 7.21 9.37 -19.15
CA VAL A 271 6.28 10.50 -19.00
C VAL A 271 7.09 11.72 -18.60
N LYS A 272 6.96 12.83 -19.33
CA LYS A 272 7.53 14.11 -18.89
C LYS A 272 6.55 14.82 -17.95
N ALA A 273 7.07 15.69 -17.08
CA ALA A 273 6.22 16.52 -16.23
C ALA A 273 5.17 17.33 -17.02
N THR A 274 5.55 17.76 -18.23
CA THR A 274 4.71 18.50 -19.17
C THR A 274 3.56 17.68 -19.78
N ASP A 275 3.66 16.35 -19.79
CA ASP A 275 2.66 15.47 -20.40
C ASP A 275 1.42 15.26 -19.51
N ARG A 276 1.38 15.87 -18.31
CA ARG A 276 0.33 15.69 -17.29
C ARG A 276 -0.74 16.78 -17.24
N LEU A 277 -0.74 17.74 -18.18
CA LEU A 277 -1.67 18.88 -18.18
C LEU A 277 -2.84 18.76 -19.18
N SER A 278 -3.11 17.58 -19.77
CA SER A 278 -4.32 17.41 -20.58
C SER A 278 -5.56 17.30 -19.67
N ASP A 279 -6.70 17.89 -20.06
CA ASP A 279 -7.91 18.06 -19.22
C ASP A 279 -8.47 16.78 -18.55
N HIS A 280 -8.00 15.59 -18.96
CA HIS A 280 -8.33 14.29 -18.39
C HIS A 280 -7.46 13.90 -17.16
N PHE A 281 -6.52 14.77 -16.72
CA PHE A 281 -5.49 14.44 -15.72
C PHE A 281 -5.84 14.65 -14.23
N ILE A 282 -7.03 15.16 -13.92
CA ILE A 282 -7.17 16.13 -12.82
C ILE A 282 -7.86 15.62 -11.53
N THR A 283 -8.35 14.38 -11.39
CA THR A 283 -9.27 14.09 -10.25
C THR A 283 -9.11 12.78 -9.46
N THR A 284 -8.09 11.94 -9.69
CA THR A 284 -8.03 10.61 -9.05
C THR A 284 -6.87 10.36 -8.09
N ASP A 285 -7.24 9.84 -6.92
CA ASP A 285 -6.41 9.35 -5.81
C ASP A 285 -5.22 8.46 -6.21
N ALA A 286 -5.42 7.58 -7.20
CA ALA A 286 -4.41 6.64 -7.68
C ALA A 286 -3.25 7.32 -8.40
N ARG A 287 -3.47 8.51 -8.99
CA ARG A 287 -2.41 9.22 -9.73
C ARG A 287 -1.35 9.76 -8.81
N ILE A 288 -1.73 10.33 -7.67
CA ILE A 288 -0.80 10.96 -6.72
C ILE A 288 0.13 9.92 -6.11
N GLU A 289 -0.41 8.75 -5.79
CA GLU A 289 0.39 7.61 -5.41
C GLU A 289 1.40 7.26 -6.52
N GLY A 290 0.95 7.18 -7.77
CA GLY A 290 1.85 6.98 -8.91
C GLY A 290 2.89 8.10 -9.09
N MET A 291 2.52 9.37 -8.87
CA MET A 291 3.43 10.52 -8.96
C MET A 291 4.51 10.44 -7.89
N LEU A 292 4.11 10.19 -6.64
CA LEU A 292 5.00 10.06 -5.50
C LEU A 292 5.98 8.92 -5.72
N VAL A 293 5.47 7.77 -6.16
CA VAL A 293 6.31 6.63 -6.51
C VAL A 293 7.32 6.99 -7.59
N ASN A 294 6.88 7.64 -8.67
CA ASN A 294 7.76 8.04 -9.76
C ASN A 294 8.83 9.04 -9.28
N MET A 295 8.46 10.01 -8.44
CA MET A 295 9.42 10.93 -7.81
C MET A 295 10.43 10.18 -6.94
N THR A 296 9.98 9.24 -6.10
CA THR A 296 10.86 8.39 -5.30
C THR A 296 11.81 7.57 -6.18
N MET A 297 11.31 7.03 -7.31
CA MET A 297 12.12 6.29 -8.28
C MET A 297 13.20 7.19 -8.88
N LEU A 298 12.81 8.34 -9.45
CA LEU A 298 13.73 9.27 -10.10
C LEU A 298 14.83 9.72 -9.14
N ARG A 299 14.47 10.03 -7.89
CA ARG A 299 15.42 10.34 -6.83
C ARG A 299 16.40 9.20 -6.56
N LYS A 300 15.92 7.97 -6.44
CA LYS A 300 16.76 6.78 -6.21
C LYS A 300 17.66 6.45 -7.42
N THR A 301 17.29 6.88 -8.62
CA THR A 301 18.12 6.81 -9.84
C THR A 301 19.00 8.05 -10.06
N GLU A 302 19.06 8.99 -9.12
CA GLU A 302 19.80 10.26 -9.24
C GLU A 302 19.36 11.15 -10.43
N ARG A 303 18.15 10.95 -10.97
CA ARG A 303 17.54 11.76 -12.04
C ARG A 303 16.90 13.03 -11.48
N TRP A 304 17.68 13.84 -10.77
CA TRP A 304 17.20 14.95 -9.94
C TRP A 304 16.47 16.06 -10.71
N ASP A 305 16.89 16.38 -11.94
CA ASP A 305 16.26 17.43 -12.75
C ASP A 305 14.81 17.06 -13.13
N GLU A 306 14.60 15.82 -13.59
CA GLU A 306 13.27 15.32 -13.93
C GLU A 306 12.38 15.25 -12.69
N ALA A 307 12.96 14.82 -11.59
CA ALA A 307 12.28 14.66 -10.34
C ALA A 307 11.85 16.02 -9.74
N TYR A 308 12.64 17.08 -9.96
CA TYR A 308 12.28 18.46 -9.65
C TYR A 308 11.14 18.99 -10.53
N GLU A 309 11.15 18.71 -11.83
CA GLU A 309 10.02 19.04 -12.72
C GLU A 309 8.74 18.33 -12.26
N TRP A 310 8.85 17.08 -11.81
CA TRP A 310 7.74 16.34 -11.23
C TRP A 310 7.22 16.95 -9.93
N GLN A 311 8.11 17.38 -9.04
CA GLN A 311 7.74 18.10 -7.83
C GLN A 311 6.94 19.36 -8.18
N LYS A 312 7.47 20.20 -9.08
CA LYS A 312 6.84 21.46 -9.47
C LYS A 312 5.44 21.25 -10.05
N ALA A 313 5.30 20.28 -10.94
CA ALA A 313 4.01 19.92 -11.52
C ALA A 313 3.01 19.41 -10.46
N THR A 314 3.48 18.55 -9.54
CA THR A 314 2.64 18.00 -8.47
C THR A 314 2.19 19.09 -7.49
N ASN A 315 3.07 20.05 -7.17
CA ASN A 315 2.75 21.19 -6.31
C ASN A 315 1.68 22.11 -6.91
N ALA A 316 1.81 22.44 -8.19
CA ALA A 316 0.82 23.26 -8.89
C ALA A 316 -0.56 22.59 -8.86
N MET A 317 -0.61 21.30 -9.22
CA MET A 317 -1.85 20.52 -9.23
C MET A 317 -2.50 20.43 -7.84
N ILE A 318 -1.73 20.11 -6.80
CA ILE A 318 -2.27 19.99 -5.44
C ILE A 318 -2.79 21.34 -4.94
N THR A 319 -2.12 22.46 -5.30
CA THR A 319 -2.60 23.80 -4.94
C THR A 319 -3.94 24.11 -5.60
N GLU A 320 -4.11 23.80 -6.88
CA GLU A 320 -5.35 24.05 -7.64
C GLU A 320 -6.52 23.16 -7.18
N GLN A 321 -6.23 21.90 -6.87
CA GLN A 321 -7.25 20.88 -6.61
C GLN A 321 -7.44 20.54 -5.15
N TRP A 322 -6.73 21.22 -4.24
CA TRP A 322 -6.67 20.87 -2.82
C TRP A 322 -8.06 20.55 -2.26
N ASP A 323 -9.03 21.45 -2.48
CA ASP A 323 -10.38 21.34 -1.92
C ASP A 323 -11.26 20.28 -2.60
N SER A 324 -10.92 19.83 -3.80
CA SER A 324 -11.74 18.91 -4.60
C SER A 324 -11.66 17.44 -4.17
N TRP A 325 -10.73 17.05 -3.28
CA TRP A 325 -10.55 15.64 -2.93
C TRP A 325 -11.55 15.16 -1.88
N GLU A 326 -12.21 14.03 -2.12
CA GLU A 326 -13.26 13.53 -1.24
C GLU A 326 -12.74 12.92 0.08
N ASP A 327 -11.55 12.29 0.09
CA ASP A 327 -11.00 11.63 1.29
C ASP A 327 -9.95 12.50 2.02
N GLY A 328 -10.37 13.15 3.09
CA GLY A 328 -9.50 13.97 3.94
C GLY A 328 -8.39 13.21 4.67
N LYS A 329 -8.56 11.92 4.98
CA LYS A 329 -7.51 11.11 5.63
C LYS A 329 -6.39 10.78 4.65
N LEU A 330 -6.74 10.32 3.45
CA LEU A 330 -5.77 10.03 2.40
C LEU A 330 -5.07 11.30 1.92
N ARG A 331 -5.79 12.43 1.85
CA ARG A 331 -5.24 13.76 1.54
C ARG A 331 -4.03 14.10 2.42
N GLY A 332 -4.17 13.95 3.73
CA GLY A 332 -3.09 14.24 4.68
C GLY A 332 -1.90 13.27 4.59
N VAL A 333 -2.14 11.98 4.32
CA VAL A 333 -1.07 10.98 4.16
C VAL A 333 -0.21 11.31 2.93
N ARG A 334 -0.86 11.58 1.79
CA ARG A 334 -0.16 11.87 0.53
C ARG A 334 0.58 13.20 0.56
N LEU A 335 -0.01 14.24 1.15
CA LEU A 335 0.67 15.52 1.30
C LEU A 335 1.97 15.37 2.13
N ARG A 336 1.95 14.57 3.19
CA ARG A 336 3.17 14.28 3.96
C ARG A 336 4.21 13.54 3.12
N ALA A 337 3.81 12.54 2.32
CA ALA A 337 4.73 11.82 1.43
C ALA A 337 5.34 12.77 0.39
N LEU A 338 4.55 13.69 -0.17
CA LEU A 338 5.05 14.72 -1.07
C LEU A 338 6.08 15.60 -0.40
N PHE A 339 5.76 16.16 0.78
CA PHE A 339 6.71 17.00 1.51
C PHE A 339 8.00 16.26 1.87
N GLN A 340 7.97 14.94 2.08
CA GLN A 340 9.20 14.18 2.28
C GLN A 340 10.05 14.14 1.01
N GLU A 341 9.44 13.89 -0.15
CA GLU A 341 10.16 13.96 -1.43
C GLU A 341 10.69 15.38 -1.70
N GLN A 342 9.88 16.42 -1.49
CA GLN A 342 10.31 17.83 -1.57
C GLN A 342 11.50 18.15 -0.66
N LYS A 343 11.49 17.63 0.59
CA LYS A 343 12.62 17.78 1.51
C LYS A 343 13.89 17.17 0.93
N HIS A 344 13.80 15.97 0.35
CA HIS A 344 14.95 15.35 -0.31
C HIS A 344 15.51 16.20 -1.44
N TYR A 345 14.65 16.79 -2.28
CA TYR A 345 15.09 17.75 -3.31
C TYR A 345 15.76 18.96 -2.70
N ALA A 346 15.13 19.61 -1.71
CA ALA A 346 15.64 20.82 -1.10
C ALA A 346 17.01 20.62 -0.43
N VAL A 347 17.29 19.43 0.10
CA VAL A 347 18.62 19.03 0.59
C VAL A 347 19.61 18.94 -0.56
N HIS A 348 19.25 18.23 -1.65
CA HIS A 348 20.12 18.05 -2.81
C HIS A 348 20.46 19.37 -3.52
N THR A 349 19.45 20.21 -3.77
CA THR A 349 19.58 21.49 -4.48
C THR A 349 19.99 22.65 -3.56
N LYS A 350 20.18 22.39 -2.26
CA LYS A 350 20.52 23.41 -1.24
C LYS A 350 19.48 24.54 -1.15
N THR A 351 18.21 24.24 -1.38
CA THR A 351 17.08 25.19 -1.34
C THR A 351 16.18 25.02 -0.11
N MET A 352 16.74 24.53 1.00
CA MET A 352 16.01 24.36 2.27
C MET A 352 15.20 25.58 2.75
N PRO A 353 15.68 26.84 2.61
CA PRO A 353 14.86 28.00 2.96
C PRO A 353 13.59 28.16 2.13
N ALA A 354 13.65 27.84 0.83
CA ALA A 354 12.47 27.88 -0.04
C ALA A 354 11.46 26.79 0.35
N PHE A 355 11.94 25.60 0.68
CA PHE A 355 11.10 24.51 1.20
C PHE A 355 10.46 24.86 2.55
N GLU A 356 11.20 25.49 3.48
CA GLU A 356 10.61 25.97 4.74
C GLU A 356 9.49 26.99 4.47
N SER A 357 9.69 27.93 3.53
CA SER A 357 8.67 28.90 3.11
C SER A 357 7.43 28.22 2.52
N GLU A 358 7.62 27.21 1.67
CA GLU A 358 6.52 26.39 1.14
C GLU A 358 5.75 25.71 2.27
N LEU A 359 6.43 25.06 3.22
CA LEU A 359 5.76 24.47 4.37
C LEU A 359 4.96 25.50 5.18
N VAL A 360 5.46 26.73 5.36
CA VAL A 360 4.70 27.79 6.05
C VAL A 360 3.39 28.12 5.29
N GLN A 361 3.42 28.19 3.95
CA GLN A 361 2.22 28.45 3.14
C GLN A 361 1.17 27.34 3.27
N TRP A 362 1.60 26.10 3.48
CA TRP A 362 0.73 24.94 3.60
C TRP A 362 0.19 24.68 5.02
N LEU A 363 0.43 25.58 5.97
CA LEU A 363 -0.14 25.44 7.31
C LEU A 363 -1.67 25.56 7.28
N PRO A 364 -2.42 24.81 8.12
CA PRO A 364 -1.94 23.92 9.18
C PRO A 364 -1.52 22.51 8.71
N HIS A 365 -1.69 22.17 7.44
CA HIS A 365 -1.52 20.80 6.94
C HIS A 365 -0.07 20.32 6.95
N SER A 366 0.88 21.25 6.81
CA SER A 366 2.32 21.03 6.92
C SER A 366 2.85 21.04 8.36
N LEU A 367 2.03 21.34 9.37
CA LEU A 367 2.45 21.60 10.76
C LEU A 367 3.44 20.55 11.28
N ARG A 368 3.12 19.27 11.08
CA ARG A 368 3.98 18.16 11.51
C ARG A 368 5.34 18.14 10.79
N MET A 369 5.37 18.37 9.48
CA MET A 369 6.61 18.39 8.71
C MET A 369 7.48 19.59 9.07
N LEU A 370 6.88 20.78 9.12
CA LEU A 370 7.58 22.01 9.50
C LEU A 370 8.18 21.88 10.90
N SER A 371 7.45 21.28 11.83
CA SER A 371 7.94 21.05 13.19
C SER A 371 9.13 20.09 13.22
N SER A 372 9.09 19.00 12.44
CA SER A 372 10.23 18.09 12.29
C SER A 372 11.46 18.83 11.76
N LEU A 373 11.27 19.64 10.71
CA LEU A 373 12.35 20.41 10.11
C LEU A 373 12.96 21.43 11.08
N LEU A 374 12.14 22.15 11.84
CA LEU A 374 12.60 23.12 12.83
C LEU A 374 13.34 22.44 13.99
N ILE A 375 12.87 21.28 14.45
CA ILE A 375 13.57 20.47 15.47
C ILE A 375 14.93 20.01 14.96
N GLU A 376 15.02 19.50 13.72
CA GLU A 376 16.30 19.07 13.13
C GLU A 376 17.32 20.23 13.04
N ARG A 377 16.83 21.47 12.96
CA ARG A 377 17.64 22.69 12.91
C ARG A 377 17.79 23.40 14.27
N GLU A 378 17.43 22.71 15.35
CA GLU A 378 17.55 23.19 16.74
C GLU A 378 16.72 24.45 17.06
N HIS A 379 15.64 24.68 16.31
CA HIS A 379 14.72 25.80 16.54
C HIS A 379 13.55 25.41 17.44
N ASP A 380 13.86 24.88 18.64
CA ASP A 380 12.87 24.36 19.60
C ASP A 380 11.79 25.38 19.98
N GLN A 381 12.20 26.63 20.21
CA GLN A 381 11.30 27.73 20.54
C GLN A 381 10.23 27.96 19.46
N ARG A 382 10.64 28.00 18.18
CA ARG A 382 9.72 28.19 17.05
C ARG A 382 8.72 27.04 16.93
N VAL A 383 9.12 25.82 17.29
CA VAL A 383 8.22 24.66 17.30
C VAL A 383 7.14 24.84 18.35
N ILE A 384 7.51 25.19 19.59
CA ILE A 384 6.52 25.42 20.65
C ILE A 384 5.56 26.56 20.28
N GLU A 385 6.08 27.68 19.77
CA GLU A 385 5.28 28.82 19.32
C GLU A 385 4.27 28.40 18.24
N LEU A 386 4.71 27.60 17.27
CA LEU A 386 3.87 27.12 16.19
C LEU A 386 2.73 26.23 16.71
N TRP A 387 3.02 25.27 17.59
CA TRP A 387 2.00 24.38 18.17
C TRP A 387 1.06 25.10 19.13
N ALA A 388 1.55 26.11 19.86
CA ALA A 388 0.74 26.98 20.70
C ALA A 388 -0.23 27.83 19.87
N PHE A 389 0.24 28.37 18.73
CA PHE A 389 -0.56 29.18 17.81
C PHE A 389 -1.75 28.40 17.22
N TYR A 390 -1.54 27.15 16.79
CA TYR A 390 -2.61 26.30 16.25
C TYR A 390 -3.52 25.69 17.31
N GLU A 391 -3.42 26.14 18.57
CA GLU A 391 -4.20 25.64 19.71
C GLU A 391 -4.30 24.11 19.72
N THR A 392 -3.20 23.43 19.40
CA THR A 392 -3.23 21.99 19.27
C THR A 392 -3.08 21.35 20.66
N ASP A 393 -3.71 20.19 20.88
CA ASP A 393 -3.53 19.44 22.13
C ASP A 393 -2.06 19.01 22.23
N VAL A 394 -1.40 19.21 23.38
CA VAL A 394 -0.01 18.78 23.57
C VAL A 394 0.17 17.27 23.30
N MET A 395 -0.90 16.50 23.48
CA MET A 395 -0.92 15.06 23.18
C MET A 395 -0.95 14.75 21.68
N GLN A 396 -1.28 15.73 20.84
CA GLN A 396 -1.18 15.61 19.38
C GLN A 396 0.23 15.92 18.86
N LEU A 397 1.14 16.42 19.71
CA LEU A 397 2.56 16.47 19.32
C LEU A 397 3.05 15.04 19.06
N PRO A 398 3.71 14.79 17.91
CA PRO A 398 4.38 13.52 17.65
C PRO A 398 5.31 13.16 18.80
N GLU A 399 5.27 11.89 19.24
CA GLU A 399 6.10 11.37 20.34
C GLU A 399 7.59 11.67 20.14
N GLU A 400 8.09 11.47 18.92
CA GLU A 400 9.49 11.75 18.55
C GLU A 400 9.89 13.21 18.81
N LEU A 401 9.01 14.17 18.46
CA LEU A 401 9.26 15.59 18.68
C LEU A 401 9.17 15.93 20.17
N ARG A 402 8.18 15.37 20.88
CA ARG A 402 8.03 15.58 22.32
C ARG A 402 9.24 15.06 23.09
N HIS A 403 9.71 13.85 22.82
CA HIS A 403 10.90 13.30 23.46
C HIS A 403 12.16 14.11 23.17
N THR A 404 12.32 14.58 21.93
CA THR A 404 13.45 15.45 21.57
C THR A 404 13.42 16.76 22.35
N LEU A 405 12.24 17.40 22.41
CA LEU A 405 12.03 18.65 23.17
C LEU A 405 12.22 18.45 24.68
N GLN A 406 11.74 17.34 25.25
CA GLN A 406 11.94 17.01 26.66
C GLN A 406 13.42 16.86 27.02
N LYS A 407 14.23 16.31 26.12
CA LYS A 407 15.67 16.14 26.36
C LYS A 407 16.47 17.42 26.14
N ARG A 408 16.18 18.17 25.08
CA ARG A 408 16.99 19.33 24.66
C ARG A 408 16.55 20.62 25.34
N SER A 409 15.23 20.83 25.47
CA SER A 409 14.64 22.09 25.91
C SER A 409 13.35 21.87 26.74
N PRO A 410 13.41 21.14 27.88
CA PRO A 410 12.22 20.78 28.67
C PRO A 410 11.44 22.00 29.18
N ALA A 411 12.12 23.10 29.50
CA ALA A 411 11.51 24.34 29.97
C ALA A 411 10.51 24.94 28.95
N LEU A 412 10.75 24.75 27.65
CA LEU A 412 9.87 25.29 26.61
C LEU A 412 8.54 24.55 26.50
N LEU A 413 8.45 23.32 27.00
CA LEU A 413 7.20 22.57 27.02
C LEU A 413 6.26 23.03 28.13
N VAL A 414 6.79 23.55 29.25
CA VAL A 414 6.01 23.92 30.44
C VAL A 414 4.80 24.81 30.10
N PRO A 415 4.93 25.92 29.33
CA PRO A 415 3.79 26.77 28.98
C PRO A 415 2.70 26.04 28.18
N LEU A 416 3.10 25.15 27.26
CA LEU A 416 2.17 24.40 26.41
C LEU A 416 1.35 23.40 27.24
N TYR A 417 1.98 22.76 28.23
CA TYR A 417 1.30 21.89 29.19
C TYR A 417 0.34 22.67 30.09
N HIS A 418 0.72 23.83 30.61
CA HIS A 418 -0.20 24.70 31.37
C HIS A 418 -1.42 25.11 30.55
N GLN A 419 -1.22 25.54 29.31
CA GLN A 419 -2.31 25.91 28.41
C GLN A 419 -3.24 24.71 28.16
N GLN A 420 -2.70 23.51 28.03
CA GLN A 420 -3.51 22.29 27.86
C GLN A 420 -4.31 21.95 29.12
N VAL A 421 -3.70 22.04 30.31
CA VAL A 421 -4.41 21.85 31.59
C VAL A 421 -5.60 22.81 31.68
N ALA A 422 -5.38 24.11 31.43
CA ALA A 422 -6.43 25.12 31.47
C ALA A 422 -7.58 24.78 30.51
N ARG A 423 -7.26 24.39 29.27
CA ARG A 423 -8.26 24.00 28.25
C ARG A 423 -9.06 22.75 28.64
N LEU A 424 -8.41 21.73 29.21
CA LEU A 424 -9.09 20.51 29.63
C LEU A 424 -10.03 20.78 30.82
N VAL A 425 -9.60 21.57 31.81
CA VAL A 425 -10.43 21.94 32.96
C VAL A 425 -11.66 22.74 32.52
N ALA A 426 -11.50 23.64 31.55
CA ALA A 426 -12.60 24.43 30.99
C ALA A 426 -13.73 23.59 30.37
N LYS A 427 -13.44 22.37 29.87
CA LYS A 427 -14.44 21.46 29.30
C LYS A 427 -15.43 20.86 30.32
N LYS A 428 -15.13 20.97 31.62
CA LYS A 428 -16.02 20.62 32.75
C LYS A 428 -16.75 19.27 32.61
N ASN A 429 -16.05 18.22 32.20
CA ASN A 429 -16.61 16.88 32.09
C ASN A 429 -15.63 15.81 32.60
N LYS A 430 -16.16 14.64 32.96
CA LYS A 430 -15.39 13.55 33.59
C LYS A 430 -14.23 13.06 32.72
N ALA A 431 -14.44 12.94 31.41
CA ALA A 431 -13.39 12.49 30.48
C ALA A 431 -12.23 13.49 30.40
N ALA A 432 -12.53 14.79 30.44
CA ALA A 432 -11.53 15.85 30.43
C ALA A 432 -10.70 15.86 31.72
N TYR A 433 -11.32 15.61 32.88
CA TYR A 433 -10.60 15.56 34.17
C TYR A 433 -9.57 14.44 34.24
N LYS A 434 -9.90 13.25 33.72
CA LYS A 434 -8.93 12.15 33.63
C LYS A 434 -7.72 12.53 32.76
N LYS A 435 -7.97 13.21 31.63
CA LYS A 435 -6.89 13.74 30.77
C LYS A 435 -6.09 14.83 31.48
N THR A 436 -6.73 15.71 32.24
CA THR A 436 -6.06 16.74 33.04
C THR A 436 -5.07 16.12 34.02
N ALA A 437 -5.44 15.04 34.70
CA ALA A 437 -4.53 14.34 35.61
C ALA A 437 -3.27 13.84 34.89
N THR A 438 -3.42 13.20 33.72
CA THR A 438 -2.28 12.75 32.90
C THR A 438 -1.36 13.90 32.49
N VAL A 439 -1.93 15.01 32.02
CA VAL A 439 -1.15 16.19 31.60
C VAL A 439 -0.46 16.85 32.80
N LEU A 440 -1.09 16.87 33.98
CA LEU A 440 -0.47 17.38 35.21
C LEU A 440 0.68 16.50 35.70
N THR A 441 0.59 15.17 35.58
CA THR A 441 1.72 14.27 35.88
C THR A 441 2.93 14.60 35.02
N GLN A 442 2.73 14.72 33.70
CA GLN A 442 3.80 15.07 32.76
C GLN A 442 4.35 16.49 32.98
N LEU A 443 3.49 17.43 33.36
CA LEU A 443 3.92 18.78 33.74
C LEU A 443 4.79 18.76 35.00
N LYS A 444 4.45 17.95 36.01
CA LYS A 444 5.27 17.77 37.20
C LYS A 444 6.66 17.23 36.84
N GLU A 445 6.72 16.18 36.02
CA GLU A 445 7.98 15.59 35.55
C GLU A 445 8.84 16.62 34.80
N LEU A 446 8.23 17.51 34.02
CA LEU A 446 8.94 18.62 33.36
C LEU A 446 9.57 19.59 34.37
N TYR A 447 8.82 19.98 35.41
CA TYR A 447 9.32 20.85 36.47
C TYR A 447 10.49 20.23 37.25
N GLU A 448 10.39 18.94 37.59
CA GLU A 448 11.47 18.16 38.21
C GLU A 448 12.71 18.11 37.29
N THR A 449 12.50 17.88 35.99
CA THR A 449 13.59 17.83 35.01
C THR A 449 14.27 19.19 34.81
N THR A 450 13.52 20.30 34.92
CA THR A 450 14.08 21.65 34.84
C THR A 450 14.70 22.15 36.16
N GLY A 451 14.58 21.38 37.25
CA GLY A 451 15.06 21.78 38.58
C GLY A 451 14.23 22.86 39.26
N ASP A 452 12.95 22.99 38.89
CA ASP A 452 12.04 24.07 39.34
C ASP A 452 10.84 23.50 40.12
N GLU A 453 11.14 22.61 41.08
CA GLU A 453 10.15 21.92 41.91
C GLU A 453 9.35 22.89 42.81
N GLU A 454 9.98 23.98 43.27
CA GLU A 454 9.32 24.99 44.09
C GLU A 454 8.18 25.69 43.33
N THR A 455 8.39 26.01 42.05
CA THR A 455 7.35 26.59 41.20
C THR A 455 6.22 25.60 40.96
N TRP A 456 6.50 24.30 40.82
CA TRP A 456 5.46 23.27 40.76
C TRP A 456 4.59 23.27 42.02
N VAL A 457 5.18 23.26 43.22
CA VAL A 457 4.46 23.27 44.50
C VAL A 457 3.50 24.47 44.55
N HIS A 458 4.00 25.65 44.21
CA HIS A 458 3.20 26.88 44.21
C HIS A 458 2.07 26.84 43.16
N TYR A 459 2.39 26.43 41.93
CA TYR A 459 1.41 26.29 40.86
C TYR A 459 0.31 25.29 41.22
N PHE A 460 0.68 24.10 41.68
CA PHE A 460 -0.23 22.99 41.93
C PHE A 460 -1.17 23.30 43.10
N LYS A 461 -0.65 23.89 44.19
CA LYS A 461 -1.48 24.38 45.29
C LYS A 461 -2.48 25.43 44.83
N GLY A 462 -2.02 26.45 44.09
CA GLY A 462 -2.91 27.46 43.52
C GLY A 462 -3.91 26.87 42.52
N PHE A 463 -3.55 25.81 41.80
CA PHE A 463 -4.45 25.08 40.91
C PHE A 463 -5.56 24.35 41.68
N GLN A 464 -5.22 23.70 42.80
CA GLN A 464 -6.20 23.04 43.68
C GLN A 464 -7.18 24.07 44.27
N ASP A 465 -6.65 25.18 44.80
CA ASP A 465 -7.46 26.25 45.41
C ASP A 465 -8.45 26.84 44.39
N ARG A 466 -8.01 27.15 43.16
CA ARG A 466 -8.88 27.68 42.10
C ARG A 466 -9.96 26.69 41.65
N ASN A 467 -9.76 25.39 41.87
CA ASN A 467 -10.66 24.33 41.42
C ASN A 467 -11.30 23.54 42.57
N GLU A 468 -11.35 24.10 43.79
CA GLU A 468 -11.86 23.45 45.02
C GLU A 468 -13.26 22.81 44.87
N ARG A 469 -14.09 23.39 44.01
CA ARG A 469 -15.49 22.96 43.77
C ARG A 469 -15.57 21.77 42.82
N LEU A 470 -14.53 21.50 42.04
CA LEU A 470 -14.47 20.43 41.05
C LEU A 470 -14.00 19.12 41.71
N ARG A 471 -14.79 18.58 42.65
CA ARG A 471 -14.41 17.39 43.44
C ARG A 471 -14.02 16.17 42.60
N ALA A 472 -14.66 15.98 41.44
CA ALA A 472 -14.31 14.89 40.53
C ALA A 472 -12.90 15.06 39.95
N LEU A 473 -12.49 16.28 39.60
CA LEU A 473 -11.14 16.59 39.16
C LEU A 473 -10.13 16.38 40.29
N LEU A 474 -10.42 16.89 41.49
CA LEU A 474 -9.53 16.75 42.66
C LEU A 474 -9.23 15.29 43.01
N ARG A 475 -10.22 14.39 42.89
CA ARG A 475 -10.00 12.94 43.08
C ARG A 475 -9.04 12.35 42.04
N GLU A 476 -9.15 12.77 40.77
CA GLU A 476 -8.27 12.26 39.71
C GLU A 476 -6.80 12.68 39.94
N ILE A 477 -6.55 13.80 40.62
CA ILE A 477 -5.21 14.35 40.85
C ILE A 477 -4.65 14.13 42.25
N GLU A 478 -5.36 13.42 43.13
CA GLU A 478 -4.97 13.21 44.53
C GLU A 478 -3.61 12.51 44.68
N HIS A 479 -3.25 11.67 43.72
CA HIS A 479 -1.96 10.98 43.67
C HIS A 479 -0.77 11.91 43.36
N LEU A 480 -1.02 13.11 42.83
CA LEU A 480 0.01 14.11 42.56
C LEU A 480 0.30 14.88 43.84
N LYS A 481 1.46 14.63 44.44
CA LYS A 481 1.93 15.38 45.60
C LYS A 481 2.39 16.77 45.17
N ALA A 482 2.05 17.77 45.99
CA ALA A 482 2.62 19.11 45.92
C ALA A 482 4.14 19.03 46.01
#